data_AF-K0TAL1-F1
#
_entry.id   AF-K0TAL1-F1
#
_cell.length_a   1.000
_cell.length_b   1.000
_cell.length_c   1.000
_cell.angle_alpha   90.00
_cell.angle_beta   90.00
_cell.angle_gamma   90.00
#
_symmetry.space_group_name_H-M   'P 1'
#
loop_
_entity.id
_entity.type
_entity.pdbx_description
1 polymer ?
#
loop_
_entity_poly.entity_id
_entity_poly.type
_entity_poly.pdbx_seq_one_letter_code
_entity_poly.pdbx_strand_id
1 'polypeptide(L)'
;VTSSASPASFGSSAVAASSFGSSAASSFGSSTTAASQRSQADVAREVAEANLAAEAARRADAEEARAAAEEARAKAEEGRRLASLRVQAASRVRSELTSLYAAMREELRTDLRDQKLLEAGRREIEELIEDAERRKAELARANEDMDGAIDELSTWLEGVREDRSPGDGDTDGGDDGGADRLALPSDVHSAQMLALSAESAAIDDCVYHLDRALARGGLTLDAYLKEVRRLGKRQFMAKAHLIKIGQVRAAAAS
;
A
#
# COMPACT_ATOMS: atom_id res chain seq x y z
N VAL A 1 14.04 -18.34 57.58
CA VAL A 1 15.18 -19.23 57.29
C VAL A 1 16.45 -18.36 57.39
N THR A 2 16.92 -18.03 58.60
CA THR A 2 17.96 -18.73 59.38
C THR A 2 19.24 -18.95 58.54
N SER A 3 20.48 -18.60 58.91
CA SER A 3 21.06 -18.06 60.14
C SER A 3 22.54 -17.69 59.86
N SER A 4 22.96 -16.52 60.34
CA SER A 4 24.19 -16.22 61.12
C SER A 4 25.50 -17.04 61.02
N ALA A 5 26.63 -16.31 61.09
CA ALA A 5 27.63 -16.33 62.20
C ALA A 5 29.12 -16.42 61.79
N SER A 6 29.85 -15.32 62.04
CA SER A 6 31.01 -15.16 62.95
C SER A 6 32.29 -16.04 62.93
N PRO A 7 33.40 -15.54 63.54
CA PRO A 7 34.79 -15.90 63.24
C PRO A 7 35.58 -16.59 64.38
N ALA A 8 36.85 -16.91 64.08
CA ALA A 8 38.02 -17.16 64.98
C ALA A 8 38.03 -18.39 65.92
N SER A 9 39.12 -19.19 65.85
CA SER A 9 39.73 -20.00 66.94
C SER A 9 40.86 -20.88 66.34
N PHE A 10 42.12 -20.76 66.76
CA PHE A 10 42.82 -21.49 67.86
C PHE A 10 43.09 -23.00 67.64
N GLY A 11 44.33 -23.40 67.96
CA GLY A 11 44.86 -24.78 68.02
C GLY A 11 46.34 -24.81 67.61
N SER A 12 47.32 -24.52 68.47
CA SER A 12 47.88 -25.32 69.57
C SER A 12 48.21 -26.78 69.23
N SER A 13 49.51 -27.12 69.21
CA SER A 13 50.02 -28.24 70.00
C SER A 13 51.52 -28.07 70.27
N ALA A 14 51.86 -28.10 71.55
CA ALA A 14 53.19 -28.21 72.12
C ALA A 14 53.22 -29.51 72.94
N VAL A 15 54.35 -30.22 72.95
CA VAL A 15 54.81 -31.15 74.01
C VAL A 15 56.30 -31.44 73.72
N ALA A 16 57.23 -30.98 74.57
CA ALA A 16 57.85 -31.70 75.70
C ALA A 16 58.89 -32.75 75.22
N ALA A 17 60.08 -32.96 75.77
CA ALA A 17 60.83 -32.56 76.97
C ALA A 17 62.34 -32.66 76.57
N SER A 18 63.39 -32.42 77.35
CA SER A 18 63.65 -32.40 78.79
C SER A 18 65.03 -31.77 79.02
N SER A 19 65.18 -31.19 80.19
CA SER A 19 66.37 -30.60 80.79
C SER A 19 67.34 -31.61 81.44
N PHE A 20 68.52 -31.08 81.80
CA PHE A 20 69.43 -31.48 82.89
C PHE A 20 70.47 -32.58 82.66
N GLY A 21 71.73 -32.21 82.92
CA GLY A 21 72.88 -33.10 82.99
C GLY A 21 74.19 -32.32 83.19
N SER A 22 74.37 -31.74 84.38
CA SER A 22 75.66 -31.20 84.84
C SER A 22 76.55 -32.31 85.42
N SER A 23 77.86 -32.01 85.42
CA SER A 23 78.92 -32.53 86.29
C SER A 23 79.75 -33.70 85.75
N ALA A 24 81.03 -33.47 85.49
CA ALA A 24 82.07 -33.78 86.47
C ALA A 24 83.45 -33.38 85.92
N ALA A 25 84.19 -32.68 86.77
CA ALA A 25 85.61 -32.43 86.62
C ALA A 25 86.41 -33.73 86.79
N SER A 26 87.49 -33.86 86.04
CA SER A 26 88.68 -34.61 86.48
C SER A 26 89.92 -33.97 85.87
N SER A 27 90.75 -33.39 86.74
CA SER A 27 92.09 -32.92 86.43
C SER A 27 93.05 -34.11 86.37
N PHE A 28 93.93 -34.14 85.38
CA PHE A 28 95.30 -34.65 85.49
C PHE A 28 96.10 -34.30 84.24
N GLY A 29 97.36 -33.86 84.41
CA GLY A 29 98.37 -33.94 83.34
C GLY A 29 98.85 -32.60 82.79
N SER A 30 99.93 -32.12 83.39
CA SER A 30 100.71 -30.93 83.01
C SER A 30 101.50 -31.12 81.69
N SER A 31 101.87 -29.96 81.13
CA SER A 31 102.98 -29.67 80.22
C SER A 31 102.89 -30.07 78.74
N THR A 32 102.49 -29.11 77.90
CA THR A 32 103.30 -28.51 76.81
C THR A 32 102.58 -27.24 76.32
N THR A 33 102.96 -26.08 76.86
CA THR A 33 103.73 -25.00 76.18
C THR A 33 102.94 -24.17 75.16
N ALA A 34 102.70 -22.90 75.52
CA ALA A 34 102.63 -21.62 74.77
C ALA A 34 102.15 -21.53 73.29
N ALA A 35 102.23 -22.58 72.48
CA ALA A 35 101.69 -22.65 71.12
C ALA A 35 100.14 -22.65 71.11
N SER A 36 99.51 -23.24 72.14
CA SER A 36 98.04 -23.39 72.19
C SER A 36 97.28 -22.11 72.55
N GLN A 37 97.92 -21.10 73.14
CA GLN A 37 97.27 -19.81 73.47
C GLN A 37 97.37 -18.79 72.33
N ARG A 38 98.44 -18.86 71.53
CA ARG A 38 98.51 -18.11 70.25
C ARG A 38 97.54 -18.70 69.24
N SER A 39 97.46 -20.03 69.14
CA SER A 39 96.44 -20.67 68.30
C SER A 39 95.01 -20.38 68.78
N GLN A 40 94.73 -20.30 70.08
CA GLN A 40 93.38 -19.91 70.56
C GLN A 40 93.04 -18.44 70.30
N ALA A 41 94.01 -17.51 70.37
CA ALA A 41 93.79 -16.11 70.06
C ALA A 41 93.64 -15.86 68.54
N ASP A 42 94.42 -16.58 67.73
CA ASP A 42 94.30 -16.58 66.27
C ASP A 42 92.97 -17.22 65.85
N VAL A 43 92.57 -18.33 66.46
CA VAL A 43 91.24 -18.96 66.27
C VAL A 43 90.11 -18.05 66.75
N ALA A 44 90.27 -17.30 67.85
CA ALA A 44 89.24 -16.37 68.32
C ALA A 44 89.09 -15.16 67.40
N ARG A 45 90.19 -14.66 66.81
CA ARG A 45 90.17 -13.60 65.81
C ARG A 45 89.58 -14.09 64.49
N GLU A 46 89.90 -15.31 64.10
CA GLU A 46 89.33 -15.99 62.94
C GLU A 46 87.83 -16.27 63.12
N VAL A 47 87.38 -16.64 64.34
CA VAL A 47 85.96 -16.80 64.68
C VAL A 47 85.23 -15.46 64.71
N ALA A 48 85.87 -14.39 65.19
CA ALA A 48 85.29 -13.04 65.17
C ALA A 48 85.19 -12.48 63.74
N GLU A 49 86.21 -12.69 62.91
CA GLU A 49 86.20 -12.36 61.47
C GLU A 49 85.18 -13.22 60.72
N ALA A 50 85.04 -14.51 61.06
CA ALA A 50 84.01 -15.39 60.51
C ALA A 50 82.60 -14.97 60.94
N ASN A 51 82.41 -14.49 62.17
CA ASN A 51 81.11 -13.96 62.63
C ASN A 51 80.77 -12.64 61.94
N LEU A 52 81.75 -11.75 61.76
CA LEU A 52 81.58 -10.50 60.99
C LEU A 52 81.28 -10.80 59.50
N ALA A 53 81.97 -11.77 58.91
CA ALA A 53 81.72 -12.21 57.54
C ALA A 53 80.35 -12.90 57.41
N ALA A 54 79.92 -13.69 58.39
CA ALA A 54 78.61 -14.32 58.42
C ALA A 54 77.47 -13.31 58.63
N GLU A 55 77.68 -12.27 59.45
CA GLU A 55 76.72 -11.18 59.59
C GLU A 55 76.66 -10.29 58.35
N ALA A 56 77.80 -10.03 57.69
CA ALA A 56 77.86 -9.32 56.42
C ALA A 56 77.17 -10.12 55.30
N ALA A 57 77.38 -11.44 55.24
CA ALA A 57 76.69 -12.33 54.31
C ALA A 57 75.18 -12.36 54.56
N ARG A 58 74.75 -12.50 55.82
CA ARG A 58 73.31 -12.44 56.18
C ARG A 58 72.67 -11.08 55.87
N ARG A 59 73.42 -9.97 56.00
CA ARG A 59 72.95 -8.64 55.59
C ARG A 59 72.88 -8.50 54.08
N ALA A 60 73.87 -9.01 53.34
CA ALA A 60 73.84 -9.06 51.89
C ALA A 60 72.68 -9.92 51.37
N ASP A 61 72.47 -11.11 51.92
CA ASP A 61 71.35 -12.00 51.59
C ASP A 61 70.00 -11.34 51.91
N ALA A 62 69.90 -10.62 53.04
CA ALA A 62 68.68 -9.91 53.42
C ALA A 62 68.43 -8.68 52.52
N GLU A 63 69.47 -7.98 52.07
CA GLU A 63 69.36 -6.88 51.11
C GLU A 63 69.03 -7.39 49.71
N GLU A 64 69.63 -8.49 49.28
CA GLU A 64 69.31 -9.17 48.01
C GLU A 64 67.89 -9.74 48.01
N ALA A 65 67.43 -10.32 49.12
CA ALA A 65 66.04 -10.75 49.28
C ALA A 65 65.05 -9.57 49.27
N ARG A 66 65.43 -8.41 49.81
CA ARG A 66 64.61 -7.18 49.74
C ARG A 66 64.56 -6.64 48.31
N ALA A 67 65.69 -6.56 47.61
CA ALA A 67 65.75 -6.14 46.21
C ALA A 67 64.96 -7.10 45.30
N ALA A 68 65.11 -8.41 45.48
CA ALA A 68 64.34 -9.42 44.75
C ALA A 68 62.83 -9.33 45.03
N ALA A 69 62.43 -9.04 46.27
CA ALA A 69 61.04 -8.82 46.63
C ALA A 69 60.47 -7.53 46.01
N GLU A 70 61.25 -6.46 45.93
CA GLU A 70 60.88 -5.20 45.27
C GLU A 70 60.74 -5.39 43.75
N GLU A 71 61.69 -6.09 43.11
CA GLU A 71 61.58 -6.45 41.69
C GLU A 71 60.39 -7.36 41.40
N ALA A 72 60.12 -8.35 42.26
CA ALA A 72 58.96 -9.22 42.12
C ALA A 72 57.64 -8.45 42.25
N ARG A 73 57.58 -7.46 43.15
CA ARG A 73 56.44 -6.53 43.28
C ARG A 73 56.28 -5.67 42.02
N ALA A 74 57.37 -5.11 41.48
CA ALA A 74 57.32 -4.31 40.25
C ALA A 74 56.84 -5.15 39.05
N LYS A 75 57.38 -6.37 38.86
CA LYS A 75 56.97 -7.30 37.80
C LYS A 75 55.49 -7.71 37.96
N ALA A 76 55.01 -7.92 39.19
CA ALA A 76 53.61 -8.23 39.45
C ALA A 76 52.69 -7.03 39.13
N GLU A 77 53.10 -5.80 39.44
CA GLU A 77 52.35 -4.59 39.10
C GLU A 77 52.29 -4.35 37.59
N GLU A 78 53.39 -4.53 36.88
CA GLU A 78 53.44 -4.47 35.41
C GLU A 78 52.54 -5.55 34.78
N GLY A 79 52.56 -6.77 35.32
CA GLY A 79 51.66 -7.85 34.90
C GLY A 79 50.19 -7.48 35.08
N ARG A 80 49.83 -6.83 36.19
CA ARG A 80 48.45 -6.34 36.42
C ARG A 80 48.07 -5.22 35.45
N ARG A 81 49.00 -4.31 35.12
CA ARG A 81 48.77 -3.24 34.13
C ARG A 81 48.55 -3.83 32.72
N LEU A 82 49.37 -4.79 32.31
CA LEU A 82 49.21 -5.46 31.01
C LEU A 82 47.91 -6.27 30.94
N ALA A 83 47.52 -6.93 32.04
CA ALA A 83 46.26 -7.64 32.12
C ALA A 83 45.06 -6.67 32.02
N SER A 84 45.10 -5.52 32.70
CA SER A 84 44.03 -4.52 32.61
C SER A 84 43.93 -3.93 31.21
N LEU A 85 45.05 -3.62 30.55
CA LEU A 85 45.09 -3.12 29.18
C LEU A 85 44.54 -4.15 28.18
N ARG A 86 44.86 -5.44 28.36
CA ARG A 86 44.28 -6.52 27.53
C ARG A 86 42.78 -6.64 27.72
N VAL A 87 42.29 -6.58 28.97
CA VAL A 87 40.86 -6.63 29.25
C VAL A 87 40.15 -5.40 28.68
N GLN A 88 40.74 -4.21 28.80
CA GLN A 88 40.21 -2.98 28.20
C GLN A 88 40.16 -3.07 26.68
N ALA A 89 41.25 -3.48 26.03
CA ALA A 89 41.30 -3.67 24.58
C ALA A 89 40.25 -4.69 24.12
N ALA A 90 40.16 -5.84 24.79
CA ALA A 90 39.17 -6.87 24.47
C ALA A 90 37.73 -6.37 24.69
N SER A 91 37.48 -5.62 25.77
CA SER A 91 36.16 -5.05 26.05
C SER A 91 35.76 -4.01 25.01
N ARG A 92 36.72 -3.21 24.52
CA ARG A 92 36.49 -2.18 23.51
C ARG A 92 36.25 -2.79 22.15
N VAL A 93 37.07 -3.75 21.72
CA VAL A 93 36.82 -4.50 20.48
C VAL A 93 35.46 -5.18 20.52
N ARG A 94 35.10 -5.80 21.66
CA ARG A 94 33.79 -6.41 21.83
C ARG A 94 32.66 -5.39 21.75
N SER A 95 32.79 -4.22 22.39
CA SER A 95 31.74 -3.19 22.36
C SER A 95 31.56 -2.63 20.95
N GLU A 96 32.65 -2.36 20.23
CA GLU A 96 32.58 -1.89 18.83
C GLU A 96 31.94 -2.94 17.93
N LEU A 97 32.34 -4.21 18.05
CA LEU A 97 31.70 -5.30 17.29
C LEU A 97 30.21 -5.40 17.61
N THR A 98 29.82 -5.37 18.89
CA THR A 98 28.40 -5.42 19.25
C THR A 98 27.62 -4.20 18.74
N SER A 99 28.24 -3.02 18.74
CA SER A 99 27.65 -1.79 18.21
C SER A 99 27.45 -1.88 16.70
N LEU A 100 28.48 -2.30 15.96
CA LEU A 100 28.42 -2.49 14.51
C LEU A 100 27.39 -3.55 14.12
N TYR A 101 27.35 -4.69 14.82
CA TYR A 101 26.34 -5.71 14.57
C TYR A 101 24.92 -5.22 14.86
N ALA A 102 24.73 -4.40 15.90
CA ALA A 102 23.45 -3.80 16.21
C ALA A 102 23.00 -2.82 15.11
N ALA A 103 23.91 -1.95 14.65
CA ALA A 103 23.66 -1.01 13.57
C ALA A 103 23.32 -1.72 12.24
N MET A 104 24.18 -2.64 11.80
CA MET A 104 23.97 -3.44 10.58
C MET A 104 22.66 -4.21 10.62
N ARG A 105 22.28 -4.74 11.79
CA ARG A 105 21.02 -5.48 11.95
C ARG A 105 19.81 -4.56 11.79
N GLU A 106 19.90 -3.31 12.24
CA GLU A 106 18.81 -2.35 12.11
C GLU A 106 18.65 -1.81 10.69
N GLU A 107 19.77 -1.58 10.00
CA GLU A 107 19.78 -1.27 8.56
C GLU A 107 19.15 -2.42 7.77
N LEU A 108 19.60 -3.66 8.00
CA LEU A 108 19.02 -4.83 7.33
C LEU A 108 17.52 -4.98 7.58
N ARG A 109 17.04 -4.67 8.79
CA ARG A 109 15.59 -4.68 9.08
C ARG A 109 14.84 -3.61 8.31
N THR A 110 15.45 -2.46 8.09
CA THR A 110 14.85 -1.36 7.34
C THR A 110 14.81 -1.71 5.86
N ASP A 111 15.92 -2.18 5.29
CA ASP A 111 15.98 -2.64 3.90
C ASP A 111 14.98 -3.76 3.61
N LEU A 112 14.83 -4.72 4.53
CA LEU A 112 13.85 -5.81 4.39
C LEU A 112 12.40 -5.31 4.47
N ARG A 113 12.12 -4.22 5.20
CA ARG A 113 10.79 -3.59 5.20
C ARG A 113 10.55 -2.87 3.88
N ASP A 114 11.54 -2.12 3.42
CA ASP A 114 11.46 -1.35 2.18
C ASP A 114 11.31 -2.28 0.98
N GLN A 115 12.06 -3.39 0.93
CA GLN A 115 11.91 -4.41 -0.11
C GLN A 115 10.48 -4.96 -0.15
N LYS A 116 9.86 -5.24 1.00
CA LYS A 116 8.47 -5.71 1.05
C LYS A 116 7.49 -4.67 0.54
N LEU A 117 7.69 -3.39 0.90
CA LEU A 117 6.85 -2.30 0.42
C LEU A 117 6.99 -2.11 -1.10
N LEU A 118 8.22 -2.17 -1.63
CA LEU A 118 8.48 -2.09 -3.06
C LEU A 118 7.90 -3.29 -3.82
N GLU A 119 7.96 -4.50 -3.27
CA GLU A 119 7.34 -5.69 -3.87
C GLU A 119 5.81 -5.61 -3.85
N ALA A 120 5.21 -5.01 -2.82
CA ALA A 120 3.78 -4.76 -2.78
C ALA A 120 3.38 -3.70 -3.81
N GLY A 121 4.08 -2.57 -3.85
CA GLY A 121 3.83 -1.50 -4.83
C GLY A 121 4.07 -1.96 -6.28
N ARG A 122 5.07 -2.82 -6.52
CA ARG A 122 5.28 -3.40 -7.86
C ARG A 122 4.07 -4.23 -8.30
N ARG A 123 3.55 -5.10 -7.43
CA ARG A 123 2.34 -5.89 -7.74
C ARG A 123 1.13 -5.00 -8.01
N GLU A 124 0.93 -3.97 -7.19
CA GLU A 124 -0.17 -3.03 -7.38
C GLU A 124 -0.06 -2.29 -8.73
N ILE A 125 1.14 -1.86 -9.11
CA ILE A 125 1.37 -1.22 -10.41
C ILE A 125 1.13 -2.21 -11.56
N GLU A 126 1.59 -3.45 -11.44
CA GLU A 126 1.33 -4.51 -12.43
C GLU A 126 -0.19 -4.74 -12.61
N GLU A 127 -0.93 -4.87 -11.51
CA GLU A 127 -2.39 -5.02 -11.53
C GLU A 127 -3.06 -3.81 -12.20
N LEU A 128 -2.64 -2.59 -11.86
CA LEU A 128 -3.17 -1.35 -12.47
C LEU A 128 -2.85 -1.24 -13.96
N ILE A 129 -1.68 -1.69 -14.41
CA ILE A 129 -1.30 -1.72 -15.82
C ILE A 129 -2.21 -2.67 -16.58
N GLU A 130 -2.40 -3.90 -16.08
CA GLU A 130 -3.30 -4.86 -16.73
C GLU A 130 -4.74 -4.34 -16.80
N ASP A 131 -5.20 -3.69 -15.73
CA ASP A 131 -6.50 -3.04 -15.64
C ASP A 131 -6.66 -1.92 -16.67
N ALA A 132 -5.62 -1.10 -16.84
CA ALA A 132 -5.60 -0.01 -17.82
C ALA A 132 -5.59 -0.56 -19.25
N GLU A 133 -4.84 -1.63 -19.53
CA GLU A 133 -4.82 -2.29 -20.83
C GLU A 133 -6.18 -2.90 -21.17
N ARG A 134 -6.85 -3.56 -20.21
CA ARG A 134 -8.22 -4.06 -20.37
C ARG A 134 -9.19 -2.95 -20.73
N ARG A 135 -9.22 -1.86 -19.94
CA ARG A 135 -10.10 -0.71 -20.20
C ARG A 135 -9.81 -0.04 -21.55
N LYS A 136 -8.54 0.05 -21.93
CA LYS A 136 -8.16 0.59 -23.25
C LYS A 136 -8.70 -0.28 -24.38
N ALA A 137 -8.62 -1.60 -24.26
CA ALA A 137 -9.16 -2.53 -25.26
C ALA A 137 -10.70 -2.46 -25.33
N GLU A 138 -11.38 -2.33 -24.19
CA GLU A 138 -12.83 -2.14 -24.13
C GLU A 138 -13.26 -0.84 -24.82
N LEU A 139 -12.58 0.28 -24.53
CA LEU A 139 -12.86 1.57 -25.16
C LEU A 139 -12.58 1.56 -26.67
N ALA A 140 -11.54 0.85 -27.11
CA ALA A 140 -11.25 0.70 -28.53
C ALA A 140 -12.39 -0.01 -29.26
N ARG A 141 -12.91 -1.11 -28.70
CA ARG A 141 -14.07 -1.83 -29.24
C ARG A 141 -15.32 -0.96 -29.27
N ALA A 142 -15.59 -0.23 -28.18
CA ALA A 142 -16.75 0.65 -28.13
C ALA A 142 -16.68 1.78 -29.18
N ASN A 143 -15.48 2.31 -29.46
CA ASN A 143 -15.30 3.27 -30.56
C ASN A 143 -15.54 2.62 -31.92
N GLU A 144 -15.01 1.42 -32.17
CA GLU A 144 -15.27 0.69 -33.42
C GLU A 144 -16.78 0.43 -33.62
N ASP A 145 -17.49 0.05 -32.56
CA ASP A 145 -18.95 -0.15 -32.61
C ASP A 145 -19.70 1.17 -32.91
N MET A 146 -19.28 2.28 -32.30
CA MET A 146 -19.87 3.60 -32.56
C MET A 146 -19.59 4.09 -33.99
N ASP A 147 -18.37 3.89 -34.48
CA ASP A 147 -17.99 4.25 -35.85
C ASP A 147 -18.83 3.43 -36.86
N GLY A 148 -19.02 2.13 -36.61
CA GLY A 148 -19.92 1.30 -37.41
C GLY A 148 -21.38 1.79 -37.41
N ALA A 149 -21.90 2.18 -36.23
CA ALA A 149 -23.25 2.74 -36.14
C ALA A 149 -23.37 4.11 -36.86
N ILE A 150 -22.31 4.94 -36.82
CA ILE A 150 -22.26 6.19 -37.57
C ILE A 150 -22.29 5.93 -39.08
N ASP A 151 -21.53 4.94 -39.55
CA ASP A 151 -21.51 4.56 -40.97
C ASP A 151 -22.87 4.05 -41.45
N GLU A 152 -23.54 3.20 -40.65
CA GLU A 152 -24.90 2.74 -40.93
C GLU A 152 -25.91 3.90 -41.01
N LEU A 153 -25.87 4.81 -40.03
CA LEU A 153 -26.72 5.99 -40.00
C LEU A 153 -26.43 6.93 -41.18
N SER A 154 -25.16 7.10 -41.54
CA SER A 154 -24.77 7.95 -42.68
C SER A 154 -25.28 7.36 -44.00
N THR A 155 -25.19 6.05 -44.17
CA THR A 155 -25.71 5.33 -45.34
C THR A 155 -27.23 5.44 -45.41
N TRP A 156 -27.92 5.28 -44.28
CA TRP A 156 -29.37 5.46 -44.20
C TRP A 156 -29.78 6.91 -44.52
N LEU A 157 -29.05 7.90 -43.99
CA LEU A 157 -29.31 9.31 -44.28
C LEU A 157 -29.09 9.65 -45.75
N GLU A 158 -28.05 9.09 -46.39
CA GLU A 158 -27.82 9.27 -47.82
C GLU A 158 -28.96 8.63 -48.62
N GLY A 159 -29.40 7.41 -48.28
CA GLY A 159 -30.57 6.79 -48.90
C GLY A 159 -31.84 7.63 -48.75
N VAL A 160 -32.10 8.17 -47.56
CA VAL A 160 -33.23 9.09 -47.30
C VAL A 160 -33.09 10.40 -48.09
N ARG A 161 -31.87 10.86 -48.35
CA ARG A 161 -31.57 12.06 -49.13
C ARG A 161 -31.73 11.82 -50.63
N GLU A 162 -31.36 10.64 -51.12
CA GLU A 162 -31.60 10.22 -52.50
C GLU A 162 -33.09 9.98 -52.76
N ASP A 163 -33.79 9.33 -51.82
CA ASP A 163 -35.24 9.12 -51.86
C ASP A 163 -36.01 10.45 -51.78
N ARG A 164 -35.47 11.43 -51.03
CA ARG A 164 -35.85 12.84 -51.16
C ARG A 164 -35.24 13.43 -52.43
N SER A 165 -35.73 12.98 -53.58
CA SER A 165 -35.42 13.55 -54.89
C SER A 165 -35.37 15.10 -54.83
N PRO A 166 -34.43 15.76 -55.54
CA PRO A 166 -34.34 17.23 -55.63
C PRO A 166 -35.53 17.88 -56.37
N GLY A 167 -36.57 17.11 -56.70
CA GLY A 167 -37.83 17.59 -57.26
C GLY A 167 -38.81 18.20 -56.26
N ASP A 168 -38.52 18.15 -54.96
CA ASP A 168 -39.27 18.90 -53.92
C ASP A 168 -38.45 20.11 -53.41
N GLY A 169 -37.60 20.63 -54.31
CA GLY A 169 -36.91 21.90 -54.13
C GLY A 169 -37.83 23.08 -54.46
N ASP A 170 -37.85 24.05 -53.54
CA ASP A 170 -38.46 25.37 -53.67
C ASP A 170 -39.99 25.42 -53.83
N THR A 171 -40.68 25.37 -52.70
CA THR A 171 -41.83 26.26 -52.49
C THR A 171 -41.67 26.96 -51.14
N ASP A 172 -40.76 27.93 -51.10
CA ASP A 172 -40.77 29.01 -50.11
C ASP A 172 -42.04 29.84 -50.31
N GLY A 173 -43.15 29.30 -49.83
CA GLY A 173 -44.48 29.81 -50.14
C GLY A 173 -45.61 28.94 -49.59
N GLY A 174 -45.58 28.64 -48.29
CA GLY A 174 -46.77 28.28 -47.51
C GLY A 174 -47.78 27.33 -48.16
N ASP A 175 -47.33 26.23 -48.79
CA ASP A 175 -48.24 25.18 -49.26
C ASP A 175 -48.48 24.21 -48.10
N ASP A 176 -49.60 24.40 -47.42
CA ASP A 176 -50.22 23.48 -46.43
C ASP A 176 -50.66 22.14 -47.09
N GLY A 177 -49.92 21.69 -48.11
CA GLY A 177 -50.22 20.54 -48.98
C GLY A 177 -49.28 19.36 -48.81
N GLY A 178 -48.25 19.47 -47.96
CA GLY A 178 -47.24 18.42 -47.76
C GLY A 178 -47.76 17.19 -46.99
N ALA A 179 -48.67 17.38 -46.04
CA ALA A 179 -49.23 16.28 -45.25
C ALA A 179 -50.32 15.50 -46.01
N ASP A 180 -51.19 16.21 -46.74
CA ASP A 180 -52.30 15.60 -47.49
C ASP A 180 -51.81 14.73 -48.66
N ARG A 181 -50.62 15.02 -49.19
CA ARG A 181 -49.98 14.21 -50.25
C ARG A 181 -49.27 12.95 -49.72
N LEU A 182 -48.96 12.89 -48.42
CA LEU A 182 -48.30 11.73 -47.81
C LEU A 182 -49.25 10.53 -47.66
N ALA A 183 -50.53 10.80 -47.42
CA ALA A 183 -51.54 9.78 -47.15
C ALA A 183 -52.64 9.81 -48.21
N LEU A 184 -52.28 9.50 -49.45
CA LEU A 184 -53.25 9.42 -50.54
C LEU A 184 -53.99 8.07 -50.55
N PRO A 185 -55.30 8.07 -50.88
CA PRO A 185 -56.05 6.84 -51.05
C PRO A 185 -55.45 5.96 -52.16
N SER A 186 -55.25 4.67 -51.89
CA SER A 186 -54.62 3.72 -52.82
C SER A 186 -55.42 3.42 -54.09
N ASP A 187 -56.73 3.71 -54.13
CA ASP A 187 -57.62 3.43 -55.25
C ASP A 187 -58.52 4.63 -55.55
N VAL A 188 -58.92 4.77 -56.81
CA VAL A 188 -59.82 5.82 -57.32
C VAL A 188 -61.15 5.83 -56.56
N HIS A 189 -61.72 4.67 -56.25
CA HIS A 189 -62.97 4.59 -55.47
C HIS A 189 -62.77 5.04 -54.02
N SER A 190 -61.60 4.77 -53.43
CA SER A 190 -61.26 5.22 -52.08
C SER A 190 -61.05 6.74 -52.05
N ALA A 191 -60.43 7.31 -53.08
CA ALA A 191 -60.31 8.76 -53.24
C ALA A 191 -61.67 9.44 -53.39
N GLN A 192 -62.54 8.89 -54.22
CA GLN A 192 -63.91 9.39 -54.37
C GLN A 192 -64.71 9.28 -53.06
N MET A 193 -64.59 8.16 -52.33
CA MET A 193 -65.23 8.02 -51.02
C MET A 193 -64.77 9.07 -50.02
N LEU A 194 -63.46 9.33 -49.95
CA LEU A 194 -62.89 10.35 -49.06
C LEU A 194 -63.40 11.75 -49.40
N ALA A 195 -63.43 12.10 -50.70
CA ALA A 195 -63.96 13.38 -51.14
C ALA A 195 -65.46 13.54 -50.82
N LEU A 196 -66.27 12.50 -51.06
CA LEU A 196 -67.71 12.53 -50.81
C LEU A 196 -68.06 12.54 -49.31
N SER A 197 -67.27 11.84 -48.48
CA SER A 197 -67.46 11.88 -47.02
C SER A 197 -67.08 13.25 -46.46
N ALA A 198 -65.96 13.82 -46.92
CA ALA A 198 -65.55 15.19 -46.58
C ALA A 198 -66.60 16.21 -47.02
N GLU A 199 -67.14 16.09 -48.24
CA GLU A 199 -68.22 16.97 -48.72
C GLU A 199 -69.48 16.85 -47.84
N SER A 200 -69.90 15.64 -47.48
CA SER A 200 -71.08 15.45 -46.62
C SER A 200 -70.89 16.09 -45.25
N ALA A 201 -69.71 15.91 -44.63
CA ALA A 201 -69.39 16.50 -43.33
C ALA A 201 -69.33 18.02 -43.40
N ALA A 202 -68.69 18.58 -44.44
CA ALA A 202 -68.64 20.02 -44.66
C ALA A 202 -70.03 20.63 -44.85
N ILE A 203 -70.96 19.91 -45.49
CA ILE A 203 -72.35 20.36 -45.62
C ILE A 203 -73.06 20.37 -44.26
N ASP A 204 -72.85 19.35 -43.42
CA ASP A 204 -73.42 19.31 -42.07
C ASP A 204 -72.94 20.51 -41.22
N ASP A 205 -71.65 20.85 -41.32
CA ASP A 205 -71.08 22.03 -40.66
C ASP A 205 -71.65 23.34 -41.21
N CYS A 206 -71.81 23.44 -42.54
CA CYS A 206 -72.42 24.61 -43.18
C CYS A 206 -73.86 24.82 -42.70
N VAL A 207 -74.67 23.77 -42.65
CA VAL A 207 -76.07 23.84 -42.19
C VAL A 207 -76.12 24.28 -40.72
N TYR A 208 -75.28 23.71 -39.87
CA TYR A 208 -75.17 24.12 -38.46
C TYR A 208 -74.85 25.61 -38.30
N HIS A 209 -73.92 26.14 -39.11
CA HIS A 209 -73.58 27.56 -39.06
C HIS A 209 -74.66 28.47 -39.65
N LEU A 210 -75.41 28.01 -40.66
CA LEU A 210 -76.57 28.70 -41.19
C LEU A 210 -77.72 28.79 -40.17
N ASP A 211 -77.98 27.71 -39.42
CA ASP A 211 -78.95 27.69 -38.32
C ASP A 211 -78.60 28.75 -37.26
N ARG A 212 -77.31 28.80 -36.89
CA ARG A 212 -76.81 29.79 -35.92
C ARG A 212 -76.81 31.22 -36.47
N ALA A 213 -76.66 31.41 -37.78
CA ALA A 213 -76.76 32.73 -38.42
C ALA A 213 -78.21 33.24 -38.43
N LEU A 214 -79.17 32.36 -38.71
CA LEU A 214 -80.60 32.67 -38.64
C LEU A 214 -81.02 33.03 -37.21
N ALA A 215 -80.60 32.23 -36.21
CA ALA A 215 -80.92 32.47 -34.80
C ALA A 215 -80.37 33.81 -34.28
N ARG A 216 -79.26 34.30 -34.84
CA ARG A 216 -78.67 35.62 -34.51
C ARG A 216 -79.27 36.78 -35.32
N GLY A 217 -80.24 36.52 -36.20
CA GLY A 217 -80.85 37.52 -37.06
C GLY A 217 -79.94 38.04 -38.19
N GLY A 218 -78.82 37.38 -38.45
CA GLY A 218 -77.87 37.76 -39.51
C GLY A 218 -78.30 37.35 -40.91
N LEU A 219 -79.36 36.54 -41.04
CA LEU A 219 -79.86 36.01 -42.30
C LEU A 219 -81.40 36.06 -42.32
N THR A 220 -81.99 36.29 -43.48
CA THR A 220 -83.45 36.23 -43.65
C THR A 220 -83.94 34.79 -43.77
N LEU A 221 -85.15 34.51 -43.31
CA LEU A 221 -85.71 33.14 -43.35
C LEU A 221 -85.80 32.58 -44.78
N ASP A 222 -86.16 33.43 -45.75
CA ASP A 222 -86.26 33.02 -47.16
C ASP A 222 -84.89 32.63 -47.75
N ALA A 223 -83.82 33.37 -47.40
CA ALA A 223 -82.46 33.02 -47.81
C ALA A 223 -81.99 31.71 -47.15
N TYR A 224 -82.32 31.51 -45.87
CA TYR A 224 -82.00 30.28 -45.14
C TYR A 224 -82.63 29.04 -45.79
N LEU A 225 -83.94 29.08 -46.04
CA LEU A 225 -84.67 27.92 -46.59
C LEU A 225 -84.20 27.56 -48.00
N LYS A 226 -83.82 28.55 -48.80
CA LYS A 226 -83.22 28.33 -50.13
C LYS A 226 -81.88 27.61 -50.03
N GLU A 227 -80.99 28.08 -49.15
CA GLU A 227 -79.66 27.51 -48.98
C GLU A 227 -79.67 26.12 -48.34
N VAL A 228 -80.46 25.90 -47.29
CA VAL A 228 -80.60 24.58 -46.66
C VAL A 228 -81.20 23.57 -47.64
N ARG A 229 -82.20 23.96 -48.45
CA ARG A 229 -82.74 23.06 -49.48
C ARG A 229 -81.71 22.72 -50.55
N ARG A 230 -80.89 23.70 -50.98
CA ARG A 230 -79.81 23.49 -51.96
C ARG A 230 -78.74 22.55 -51.40
N LEU A 231 -78.29 22.78 -50.18
CA LEU A 231 -77.31 21.95 -49.48
C LEU A 231 -77.83 20.55 -49.18
N GLY A 232 -79.08 20.41 -48.73
CA GLY A 232 -79.71 19.12 -48.49
C GLY A 232 -79.82 18.26 -49.75
N LYS A 233 -80.09 18.87 -50.91
CA LYS A 233 -80.04 18.15 -52.20
C LYS A 233 -78.64 17.65 -52.52
N ARG A 234 -77.60 18.48 -52.33
CA ARG A 234 -76.20 18.05 -52.52
C ARG A 234 -75.81 16.94 -51.55
N GLN A 235 -76.19 17.06 -50.28
CA GLN A 235 -75.90 16.06 -49.26
C GLN A 235 -76.56 14.72 -49.57
N PHE A 236 -77.82 14.72 -50.02
CA PHE A 236 -78.51 13.51 -50.45
C PHE A 236 -77.77 12.81 -51.59
N MET A 237 -77.33 13.57 -52.61
CA MET A 237 -76.57 13.03 -53.72
C MET A 237 -75.21 12.48 -53.29
N ALA A 238 -74.48 13.18 -52.43
CA ALA A 238 -73.20 12.73 -51.89
C ALA A 238 -73.34 11.43 -51.09
N LYS A 239 -74.33 11.34 -50.18
CA LYS A 239 -74.61 10.14 -49.38
C LYS A 239 -75.07 8.96 -50.24
N ALA A 240 -75.96 9.19 -51.21
CA ALA A 240 -76.41 8.16 -52.14
C ALA A 240 -75.25 7.62 -53.00
N HIS A 241 -74.36 8.52 -53.46
CA HIS A 241 -73.19 8.13 -54.24
C HIS A 241 -72.19 7.31 -53.40
N LEU A 242 -71.96 7.70 -52.14
CA LEU A 242 -71.11 6.94 -51.20
C LEU A 242 -71.65 5.53 -50.94
N ILE A 243 -72.96 5.38 -50.72
CA ILE A 243 -73.61 4.06 -50.55
C ILE A 243 -73.39 3.19 -51.79
N LYS A 244 -73.55 3.77 -52.99
CA LYS A 244 -73.36 3.04 -54.26
C LYS A 244 -71.91 2.58 -54.44
N ILE A 245 -70.94 3.44 -54.15
CA ILE A 245 -69.51 3.05 -54.21
C ILE A 245 -69.21 1.96 -53.18
N GLY A 246 -69.75 2.06 -51.97
CA GLY A 246 -69.61 1.04 -50.93
C GLY A 246 -70.15 -0.33 -51.37
N GLN A 247 -71.32 -0.36 -52.03
CA GLN A 247 -71.89 -1.59 -52.58
C GLN A 247 -71.03 -2.21 -53.69
N VAL A 248 -70.50 -1.39 -54.60
CA VAL A 248 -69.61 -1.84 -55.68
C VAL A 248 -68.30 -2.41 -55.12
N ARG A 249 -67.72 -1.75 -54.11
CA ARG A 249 -66.50 -2.25 -53.45
C ARG A 249 -66.74 -3.54 -52.68
N ALA A 250 -67.87 -3.66 -51.98
CA ALA A 250 -68.24 -4.88 -51.27
C ALA A 250 -68.44 -6.06 -52.23
N ALA A 251 -69.06 -5.82 -53.40
CA ALA A 251 -69.24 -6.83 -54.45
C ALA A 251 -67.93 -7.18 -55.19
N ALA A 252 -66.96 -6.26 -55.25
CA ALA A 252 -65.65 -6.52 -55.83
C ALA A 252 -64.68 -7.27 -54.88
N ALA A 253 -65.00 -7.29 -53.58
CA ALA A 253 -64.20 -7.98 -52.56
C ALA A 253 -64.71 -9.40 -52.22
N SER A 254 -65.90 -9.78 -52.74
CA SER A 254 -66.50 -11.13 -52.63
C SER A 254 -66.25 -11.96 -53.88
#